data_AF-A0A512IPN1-F1
#
_entry.id   AF-A0A512IPN1-F1
#
_cell.length_a   1.000
_cell.length_b   1.000
_cell.length_c   1.000
_cell.angle_alpha   90.00
_cell.angle_beta   90.00
_cell.angle_gamma   90.00
#
_symmetry.space_group_name_H-M   'P 1'
#
loop_
_entity.id
_entity.type
_entity.pdbx_description
1 polymer ?
#
loop_
_entity_poly.entity_id
_entity_poly.type
_entity_poly.pdbx_seq_one_letter_code
_entity_poly.pdbx_strand_id
1 'polypeptide(L)'
;MSTSALLVATAPLAAALAALIAAFLTGFDQSTPVPAEVGTRFYGFFLDHYPLYAFAIVYALVRVIAAAVAPGPSAVLRRVLGAAVGLAAILGLSLHPTFGGLVLRGGFMTGGMAFLNQVPMMAAYAFGAAVAASALGFAMGLGVLIAGQPAREPASRLRRFGRSLGTLFSRFLALWYALAVLGFARTIGLGPWPRRPLDSSDVALVAACLVVAFLPHVLISALRADRSASAAG
;
A
#
# COMPACT_ATOMS: atom_id res chain seq x y z
N MET A 1 -0.25 -23.97 6.24
CA MET A 1 -0.07 -22.92 5.22
C MET A 1 0.72 -23.40 4.01
N SER A 2 0.13 -23.33 2.81
CA SER A 2 0.83 -23.65 1.55
C SER A 2 1.92 -22.62 1.24
N THR A 3 3.04 -23.05 0.65
CA THR A 3 4.14 -22.18 0.21
C THR A 3 3.62 -21.06 -0.70
N SER A 4 2.67 -21.35 -1.58
CA SER A 4 2.06 -20.36 -2.48
C SER A 4 1.26 -19.29 -1.74
N ALA A 5 0.58 -19.67 -0.65
CA ALA A 5 -0.17 -18.74 0.19
C ALA A 5 0.74 -17.77 0.94
N LEU A 6 1.86 -18.28 1.47
CA LEU A 6 2.89 -17.46 2.11
C LEU A 6 3.49 -16.47 1.11
N LEU A 7 3.88 -16.95 -0.07
CA LEU A 7 4.46 -16.13 -1.13
C LEU A 7 3.52 -14.98 -1.54
N VAL A 8 2.23 -15.24 -1.74
CA VAL A 8 1.26 -14.19 -2.09
C VAL A 8 1.10 -13.16 -0.97
N ALA A 9 1.24 -13.58 0.30
CA ALA A 9 1.13 -12.68 1.44
C ALA A 9 2.39 -11.82 1.64
N THR A 10 3.59 -12.39 1.46
CA THR A 10 4.87 -11.74 1.74
C THR A 10 5.48 -11.01 0.55
N ALA A 11 5.16 -11.40 -0.69
CA ALA A 11 5.70 -10.80 -1.91
C ALA A 11 5.57 -9.26 -1.96
N PRO A 12 4.46 -8.63 -1.54
CA PRO A 12 4.34 -7.17 -1.52
C PRO A 12 5.38 -6.49 -0.61
N LEU A 13 5.61 -7.04 0.59
CA LEU A 13 6.60 -6.51 1.52
C LEU A 13 8.02 -6.76 1.01
N ALA A 14 8.29 -7.96 0.50
CA ALA A 14 9.58 -8.29 -0.11
C ALA A 14 9.91 -7.35 -1.27
N ALA A 15 8.93 -7.01 -2.11
CA ALA A 15 9.11 -6.06 -3.21
C ALA A 15 9.36 -4.63 -2.74
N ALA A 16 8.67 -4.17 -1.69
CA ALA A 16 8.94 -2.86 -1.09
C ALA A 16 10.36 -2.77 -0.53
N LEU A 17 10.83 -3.83 0.15
CA LEU A 17 12.21 -3.93 0.64
C LEU A 17 13.23 -4.04 -0.51
N ALA A 18 12.92 -4.78 -1.57
CA ALA A 18 13.77 -4.85 -2.75
C ALA A 18 13.88 -3.50 -3.45
N ALA A 19 12.78 -2.73 -3.54
CA ALA A 19 12.79 -1.37 -4.08
C ALA A 19 13.63 -0.42 -3.21
N LEU A 20 13.58 -0.56 -1.89
CA LEU A 20 14.46 0.17 -0.97
C LEU A 20 15.94 -0.15 -1.23
N ILE A 21 16.27 -1.45 -1.32
CA ILE A 21 17.65 -1.89 -1.59
C ILE A 21 18.10 -1.38 -2.97
N ALA A 22 17.24 -1.42 -3.99
CA ALA A 22 17.54 -0.87 -5.30
C ALA A 22 17.81 0.63 -5.24
N ALA A 23 16.99 1.40 -4.51
CA ALA A 23 17.19 2.84 -4.34
C ALA A 23 18.53 3.15 -3.63
N PHE A 24 18.90 2.34 -2.64
CA PHE A 24 20.18 2.43 -1.95
C PHE A 24 21.36 2.12 -2.87
N LEU A 25 21.35 0.97 -3.55
CA LEU A 25 22.46 0.53 -4.41
C LEU A 25 22.68 1.44 -5.62
N THR A 26 21.63 2.05 -6.12
CA THR A 26 21.71 3.01 -7.24
C THR A 26 22.08 4.43 -6.81
N GLY A 27 22.10 4.70 -5.50
CA GLY A 27 22.26 6.06 -4.97
C GLY A 27 21.11 6.98 -5.38
N PHE A 28 19.92 6.43 -5.67
CA PHE A 28 18.81 7.18 -6.23
C PHE A 28 18.32 8.28 -5.27
N ASP A 29 18.29 9.50 -5.79
CA ASP A 29 17.85 10.69 -5.09
C ASP A 29 17.20 11.69 -6.08
N GLN A 30 16.84 12.89 -5.60
CA GLN A 30 16.24 13.96 -6.39
C GLN A 30 17.25 14.68 -7.29
N SER A 31 18.55 14.48 -7.08
CA SER A 31 19.60 15.03 -7.96
C SER A 31 19.84 14.16 -9.19
N THR A 32 19.31 12.94 -9.19
CA THR A 32 19.38 12.02 -10.32
C THR A 32 18.71 12.64 -11.56
N PRO A 33 19.43 12.79 -12.69
CA PRO A 33 18.90 13.45 -13.87
C PRO A 33 17.74 12.63 -14.47
N VAL A 34 16.56 13.23 -14.47
CA VAL A 34 15.35 12.71 -15.13
C VAL A 34 14.86 13.74 -16.15
N PRO A 35 14.12 13.32 -17.20
CA PRO A 35 13.48 14.26 -18.11
C PRO A 35 12.65 15.30 -17.34
N ALA A 36 12.64 16.56 -17.79
CA ALA A 36 12.02 17.67 -17.05
C ALA A 36 10.52 17.44 -16.81
N GLU A 37 9.83 16.78 -17.74
CA GLU A 37 8.42 16.40 -17.64
C GLU A 37 8.18 15.37 -16.54
N VAL A 38 9.18 14.53 -16.24
CA VAL A 38 9.14 13.55 -15.15
C VAL A 38 9.46 14.23 -13.83
N GLY A 39 10.52 15.05 -13.79
CA GLY A 39 10.93 15.81 -12.60
C GLY A 39 9.81 16.68 -12.05
N THR A 40 9.12 17.44 -12.91
CA THR A 40 7.99 18.31 -12.51
C THR A 40 6.76 17.55 -11.99
N ARG A 41 6.61 16.27 -12.36
CA ARG A 41 5.50 15.42 -11.91
C ARG A 41 5.84 14.58 -10.68
N PHE A 42 7.11 14.32 -10.41
CA PHE A 42 7.54 13.47 -9.30
C PHE A 42 8.15 14.26 -8.14
N TYR A 43 9.00 15.23 -8.44
CA TYR A 43 9.66 16.06 -7.44
C TYR A 43 8.72 17.19 -7.01
N GLY A 44 8.50 17.31 -5.70
CA GLY A 44 7.57 18.28 -5.14
C GLY A 44 7.13 17.96 -3.73
N PHE A 45 6.16 18.73 -3.24
CA PHE A 45 5.73 18.75 -1.84
C PHE A 45 5.54 17.36 -1.22
N PHE A 46 4.79 16.46 -1.89
CA PHE A 46 4.47 15.16 -1.31
C PHE A 46 5.64 14.19 -1.27
N LEU A 47 6.55 14.24 -2.24
CA LEU A 47 7.73 13.40 -2.20
C LEU A 47 8.68 13.87 -1.09
N ASP A 48 8.75 15.18 -0.86
CA ASP A 48 9.56 15.76 0.22
C ASP A 48 9.03 15.47 1.62
N HIS A 49 7.70 15.42 1.79
CA HIS A 49 7.07 15.26 3.11
C HIS A 49 6.69 13.81 3.42
N TYR A 50 6.41 13.00 2.40
CA TYR A 50 5.94 11.62 2.54
C TYR A 50 6.71 10.66 1.60
N PRO A 51 8.05 10.64 1.66
CA PRO A 51 8.86 9.90 0.70
C PRO A 51 8.61 8.40 0.72
N LEU A 52 8.35 7.83 1.90
CA LEU A 52 8.10 6.40 2.06
C LEU A 52 6.81 5.92 1.40
N TYR A 53 5.93 6.83 0.99
CA TYR A 53 4.77 6.49 0.20
C TYR A 53 5.13 5.83 -1.15
N ALA A 54 6.32 6.13 -1.71
CA ALA A 54 6.81 5.44 -2.90
C ALA A 54 6.85 3.92 -2.72
N PHE A 55 7.29 3.44 -1.55
CA PHE A 55 7.31 2.01 -1.23
C PHE A 55 5.91 1.45 -0.99
N ALA A 56 4.97 2.27 -0.49
CA ALA A 56 3.56 1.88 -0.39
C ALA A 56 2.91 1.65 -1.77
N ILE A 57 3.30 2.44 -2.77
CA ILE A 57 2.88 2.22 -4.16
C ILE A 57 3.42 0.86 -4.64
N VAL A 58 4.72 0.59 -4.49
CA VAL A 58 5.32 -0.70 -4.87
C VAL A 58 4.61 -1.86 -4.19
N TYR A 59 4.38 -1.76 -2.88
CA TYR A 59 3.62 -2.75 -2.12
C TYR A 59 2.24 -2.98 -2.72
N ALA A 60 1.48 -1.92 -3.00
CA ALA A 60 0.12 -2.01 -3.52
C ALA A 60 0.07 -2.64 -4.92
N LEU A 61 1.00 -2.27 -5.82
CA LEU A 61 1.09 -2.83 -7.16
C LEU A 61 1.36 -4.33 -7.10
N VAL A 62 2.36 -4.75 -6.32
CA VAL A 62 2.71 -6.16 -6.17
C VAL A 62 1.60 -6.93 -5.46
N ARG A 63 0.85 -6.30 -4.55
CA ARG A 63 -0.31 -6.94 -3.92
C ARG A 63 -1.40 -7.30 -4.93
N VAL A 64 -1.70 -6.42 -5.87
CA VAL A 64 -2.67 -6.68 -6.94
C VAL A 64 -2.15 -7.77 -7.86
N ILE A 65 -0.88 -7.71 -8.27
CA ILE A 65 -0.26 -8.73 -9.14
C ILE A 65 -0.27 -10.10 -8.45
N ALA A 66 0.18 -10.17 -7.19
CA ALA A 66 0.22 -11.41 -6.43
C ALA A 66 -1.17 -12.04 -6.30
N ALA A 67 -2.21 -11.22 -6.04
CA ALA A 67 -3.58 -11.70 -6.02
C ALA A 67 -4.06 -12.18 -7.40
N ALA A 68 -3.69 -11.46 -8.47
CA ALA A 68 -4.05 -11.84 -9.83
C ALA A 68 -3.33 -13.10 -10.30
N VAL A 69 -2.11 -13.39 -9.84
CA VAL A 69 -1.32 -14.58 -10.21
C VAL A 69 -1.61 -15.79 -9.30
N ALA A 70 -2.16 -15.56 -8.10
CA ALA A 70 -2.57 -16.63 -7.19
C ALA A 70 -3.52 -17.64 -7.88
N PRO A 71 -3.36 -18.96 -7.61
CA PRO A 71 -4.28 -19.97 -8.10
C PRO A 71 -5.72 -19.66 -7.68
N GLY A 72 -6.69 -19.93 -8.55
CA GLY A 72 -8.10 -19.73 -8.24
C GLY A 72 -9.03 -20.07 -9.41
N PRO A 73 -10.35 -20.12 -9.15
CA PRO A 73 -11.35 -20.58 -10.11
C PRO A 73 -11.67 -19.54 -11.21
N SER A 74 -11.06 -18.35 -11.15
CA SER A 74 -11.32 -17.25 -12.07
C SER A 74 -10.59 -17.46 -13.40
N ALA A 75 -11.27 -17.17 -14.51
CA ALA A 75 -10.69 -17.21 -15.85
C ALA A 75 -9.48 -16.25 -15.95
N VAL A 76 -8.48 -16.63 -16.75
CA VAL A 76 -7.25 -15.84 -16.96
C VAL A 76 -7.57 -14.42 -17.40
N LEU A 77 -8.49 -14.23 -18.35
CA LEU A 77 -8.91 -12.91 -18.83
C LEU A 77 -9.40 -12.02 -17.67
N ARG A 78 -10.24 -12.55 -16.79
CA ARG A 78 -10.79 -11.80 -15.66
C ARG A 78 -9.68 -11.39 -14.67
N ARG A 79 -8.70 -12.26 -14.45
CA ARG A 79 -7.52 -11.98 -13.61
C ARG A 79 -6.64 -10.88 -14.22
N VAL A 80 -6.41 -10.91 -15.53
CA VAL A 80 -5.68 -9.88 -16.27
C VAL A 80 -6.40 -8.54 -16.21
N LEU A 81 -7.72 -8.50 -16.45
CA LEU A 81 -8.51 -7.29 -16.35
C LEU A 81 -8.49 -6.70 -14.93
N GLY A 82 -8.62 -7.55 -13.91
CA GLY A 82 -8.52 -7.11 -12.51
C GLY A 82 -7.15 -6.54 -12.17
N ALA A 83 -6.08 -7.17 -12.64
CA ALA A 83 -4.73 -6.64 -12.50
C ALA A 83 -4.58 -5.29 -13.20
N ALA A 84 -4.98 -5.19 -14.47
CA ALA A 84 -4.88 -3.95 -15.25
C ALA A 84 -5.63 -2.80 -14.59
N VAL A 85 -6.89 -3.02 -14.18
CA VAL A 85 -7.71 -1.99 -13.50
C VAL A 85 -7.11 -1.61 -12.16
N GLY A 86 -6.68 -2.57 -11.35
CA GLY A 86 -6.06 -2.29 -10.04
C GLY A 86 -4.75 -1.51 -10.18
N LEU A 87 -3.88 -1.91 -11.10
CA LEU A 87 -2.61 -1.21 -11.37
C LEU A 87 -2.88 0.21 -11.88
N ALA A 88 -3.79 0.38 -12.85
CA ALA A 88 -4.16 1.68 -13.38
C ALA A 88 -4.76 2.59 -12.29
N ALA A 89 -5.63 2.05 -11.43
CA ALA A 89 -6.23 2.81 -10.33
C ALA A 89 -5.18 3.21 -9.29
N ILE A 90 -4.26 2.32 -8.91
CA ILE A 90 -3.18 2.64 -7.97
C ILE A 90 -2.28 3.73 -8.56
N LEU A 91 -1.80 3.56 -9.79
CA LEU A 91 -0.93 4.54 -10.44
C LEU A 91 -1.64 5.87 -10.64
N GLY A 92 -2.88 5.86 -11.13
CA GLY A 92 -3.70 7.06 -11.31
C GLY A 92 -3.93 7.81 -10.01
N LEU A 93 -4.43 7.13 -8.96
CA LEU A 93 -4.71 7.76 -7.68
C LEU A 93 -3.46 8.19 -6.92
N SER A 94 -2.29 7.57 -7.18
CA SER A 94 -1.05 7.85 -6.45
C SER A 94 -0.12 8.82 -7.17
N LEU A 95 -0.21 8.91 -8.51
CA LEU A 95 0.75 9.66 -9.33
C LEU A 95 0.10 10.72 -10.24
N HIS A 96 -1.22 10.75 -10.39
CA HIS A 96 -1.90 11.77 -11.20
C HIS A 96 -2.54 12.89 -10.33
N PRO A 97 -2.33 14.18 -10.66
CA PRO A 97 -1.49 14.70 -11.74
C PRO A 97 0.02 14.66 -11.45
N THR A 98 0.40 14.54 -10.18
CA THR A 98 1.80 14.42 -9.72
C THR A 98 1.88 13.43 -8.55
N PHE A 99 3.09 13.07 -8.12
CA PHE A 99 3.35 12.21 -6.96
C PHE A 99 2.48 12.58 -5.74
N GLY A 100 1.94 11.55 -5.11
CA GLY A 100 0.95 11.66 -4.04
C GLY A 100 -0.48 11.72 -4.54
N GLY A 101 -0.72 12.08 -5.80
CA GLY A 101 -2.02 11.98 -6.48
C GLY A 101 -3.20 12.44 -5.64
N LEU A 102 -4.31 11.71 -5.72
CA LEU A 102 -5.48 11.88 -4.83
C LEU A 102 -5.27 11.25 -3.44
N VAL A 103 -4.37 10.26 -3.31
CA VAL A 103 -4.17 9.55 -2.03
C VAL A 103 -3.58 10.47 -0.96
N LEU A 104 -2.40 11.05 -1.22
CA LEU A 104 -1.74 11.97 -0.29
C LEU A 104 -2.40 13.35 -0.28
N ARG A 105 -2.90 13.84 -1.42
CA ARG A 105 -3.65 15.11 -1.45
C ARG A 105 -4.92 15.03 -0.61
N GLY A 106 -5.72 13.97 -0.80
CA GLY A 106 -6.93 13.75 -0.01
C GLY A 106 -6.60 13.63 1.47
N GLY A 107 -5.60 12.83 1.84
CA GLY A 107 -5.16 12.71 3.22
C GLY A 107 -4.68 14.03 3.82
N PHE A 108 -3.83 14.77 3.11
CA PHE A 108 -3.31 16.05 3.58
C PHE A 108 -4.40 17.12 3.70
N MET A 109 -5.31 17.22 2.73
CA MET A 109 -6.43 18.16 2.79
C MET A 109 -7.38 17.84 3.94
N THR A 110 -7.76 16.56 4.12
CA THR A 110 -8.63 16.17 5.23
C THR A 110 -7.98 16.39 6.59
N GLY A 111 -6.71 15.98 6.74
CA GLY A 111 -5.98 16.20 7.98
C GLY A 111 -5.78 17.68 8.28
N GLY A 112 -5.39 18.47 7.27
CA GLY A 112 -5.24 19.93 7.39
C GLY A 112 -6.54 20.61 7.78
N MET A 113 -7.65 20.29 7.11
CA MET A 113 -8.97 20.85 7.44
C MET A 113 -9.44 20.43 8.84
N ALA A 114 -9.20 19.19 9.26
CA ALA A 114 -9.52 18.77 10.62
C ALA A 114 -8.74 19.60 11.65
N PHE A 115 -7.44 19.79 11.44
CA PHE A 115 -6.60 20.62 12.31
C PHE A 115 -7.07 22.08 12.36
N LEU A 116 -7.42 22.68 11.20
CA LEU A 116 -7.99 24.04 11.14
C LEU A 116 -9.32 24.16 11.90
N ASN A 117 -10.09 23.07 11.97
CA ASN A 117 -11.30 22.95 12.79
C ASN A 117 -11.01 22.56 14.25
N GLN A 118 -9.81 22.88 14.76
CA GLN A 118 -9.41 22.69 16.16
C GLN A 118 -9.35 21.22 16.62
N VAL A 119 -9.30 20.26 15.69
CA VAL A 119 -9.03 18.86 16.03
C VAL A 119 -7.55 18.73 16.43
N PRO A 120 -7.23 18.05 17.55
CA PRO A 120 -5.85 17.83 17.97
C PRO A 120 -5.00 17.20 16.86
N MET A 121 -3.73 17.63 16.75
CA MET A 121 -2.82 17.25 15.65
C MET A 121 -2.78 15.73 15.39
N MET A 122 -2.71 14.92 16.44
CA MET A 122 -2.67 13.45 16.29
C MET A 122 -3.96 12.89 15.67
N ALA A 123 -5.13 13.40 16.06
CA ALA A 123 -6.41 12.98 15.50
C ALA A 123 -6.57 13.48 14.07
N ALA A 124 -6.18 14.73 13.79
CA ALA A 124 -6.16 15.29 12.44
C ALA A 124 -5.28 14.48 11.49
N TYR A 125 -4.07 14.12 11.92
CA TYR A 125 -3.17 13.24 11.19
C TYR A 125 -3.78 11.86 10.94
N ALA A 126 -4.43 11.29 11.96
CA ALA A 126 -5.11 10.01 11.86
C ALA A 126 -6.26 10.02 10.84
N PHE A 127 -7.04 11.11 10.76
CA PHE A 127 -8.06 11.30 9.73
C PHE A 127 -7.47 11.39 8.33
N GLY A 128 -6.36 12.13 8.17
CA GLY A 128 -5.66 12.19 6.89
C GLY A 128 -5.16 10.82 6.42
N ALA A 129 -4.54 10.05 7.32
CA ALA A 129 -4.12 8.68 7.04
C ALA A 129 -5.31 7.77 6.69
N ALA A 130 -6.48 7.97 7.31
CA ALA A 130 -7.68 7.18 7.04
C ALA A 130 -8.21 7.43 5.62
N VAL A 131 -8.21 8.68 5.15
CA VAL A 131 -8.60 9.02 3.77
C VAL A 131 -7.62 8.45 2.77
N ALA A 132 -6.31 8.59 3.02
CA ALA A 132 -5.28 8.01 2.17
C ALA A 132 -5.42 6.46 2.08
N ALA A 133 -5.65 5.80 3.21
CA ALA A 133 -5.82 4.35 3.27
C ALA A 133 -7.11 3.90 2.57
N SER A 134 -8.17 4.70 2.65
CA SER A 134 -9.42 4.43 1.94
C SER A 134 -9.22 4.49 0.43
N ALA A 135 -8.55 5.53 -0.09
CA ALA A 135 -8.28 5.69 -1.51
C ALA A 135 -7.37 4.56 -2.06
N LEU A 136 -6.26 4.29 -1.38
CA LEU A 136 -5.33 3.22 -1.78
C LEU A 136 -5.95 1.83 -1.63
N GLY A 137 -6.66 1.59 -0.52
CA GLY A 137 -7.37 0.36 -0.24
C GLY A 137 -8.49 0.09 -1.24
N PHE A 138 -9.21 1.12 -1.67
CA PHE A 138 -10.21 1.03 -2.72
C PHE A 138 -9.57 0.63 -4.06
N ALA A 139 -8.49 1.28 -4.46
CA ALA A 139 -7.78 0.96 -5.71
C ALA A 139 -7.30 -0.51 -5.73
N MET A 140 -6.66 -0.96 -4.65
CA MET A 140 -6.24 -2.36 -4.50
C MET A 140 -7.43 -3.33 -4.46
N GLY A 141 -8.44 -2.99 -3.67
CA GLY A 141 -9.63 -3.82 -3.47
C GLY A 141 -10.39 -4.03 -4.77
N LEU A 142 -10.56 -2.98 -5.58
CA LEU A 142 -11.23 -3.05 -6.86
C LEU A 142 -10.53 -4.03 -7.81
N GLY A 143 -9.21 -3.96 -7.95
CA GLY A 143 -8.46 -4.88 -8.79
C GLY A 143 -8.62 -6.35 -8.35
N VAL A 144 -8.53 -6.60 -7.04
CA VAL A 144 -8.70 -7.95 -6.46
C VAL A 144 -10.13 -8.48 -6.66
N LEU A 145 -11.15 -7.63 -6.48
CA LEU A 145 -12.56 -7.97 -6.68
C LEU A 145 -12.85 -8.33 -8.14
N ILE A 146 -12.36 -7.52 -9.08
CA ILE A 146 -12.51 -7.79 -10.52
C ILE A 146 -11.80 -9.08 -10.88
N ALA A 147 -10.59 -9.32 -10.36
CA ALA A 147 -9.83 -10.55 -10.59
C ALA A 147 -10.56 -11.83 -10.11
N GLY A 148 -11.61 -11.69 -9.29
CA GLY A 148 -12.45 -12.81 -8.86
C GLY A 148 -11.85 -13.63 -7.72
N GLN A 149 -10.92 -13.04 -6.96
CA GLN A 149 -10.33 -13.63 -5.77
C GLN A 149 -11.02 -13.02 -4.53
N PRO A 150 -11.75 -13.79 -3.69
CA PRO A 150 -11.57 -15.21 -3.34
C PRO A 150 -12.77 -16.12 -3.69
N ALA A 151 -12.55 -17.44 -3.64
CA ALA A 151 -13.58 -18.47 -3.81
C ALA A 151 -14.78 -18.27 -2.86
N ARG A 152 -15.99 -18.54 -3.35
CA ARG A 152 -17.23 -18.38 -2.59
C ARG A 152 -17.30 -19.45 -1.49
N GLU A 153 -17.17 -19.06 -0.23
CA GLU A 153 -17.43 -19.97 0.90
C GLU A 153 -18.92 -20.37 0.95
N PRO A 154 -19.24 -21.65 1.20
CA PRO A 154 -20.60 -22.11 1.46
C PRO A 154 -21.03 -21.72 2.89
N ALA A 155 -21.23 -20.43 3.12
CA ALA A 155 -21.80 -19.87 4.36
C ALA A 155 -23.18 -19.26 4.11
N SER A 156 -24.04 -19.24 5.15
CA SER A 156 -25.31 -18.49 5.12
C SER A 156 -25.05 -17.01 4.79
N ARG A 157 -25.98 -16.37 4.08
CA ARG A 157 -25.79 -15.00 3.56
C ARG A 157 -25.37 -14.02 4.66
N LEU A 158 -25.97 -14.12 5.85
CA LEU A 158 -25.68 -13.26 6.99
C LEU A 158 -24.26 -13.47 7.55
N ARG A 159 -23.85 -14.73 7.76
CA ARG A 159 -22.48 -15.04 8.23
C ARG A 159 -21.42 -14.63 7.22
N ARG A 160 -21.70 -14.80 5.92
CA ARG A 160 -20.82 -14.35 4.84
C ARG A 160 -20.65 -12.83 4.83
N PHE A 161 -21.75 -12.09 4.98
CA PHE A 161 -21.72 -10.63 5.05
C PHE A 161 -20.90 -10.15 6.25
N GLY A 162 -21.18 -10.65 7.46
CA GLY A 162 -20.44 -10.27 8.66
C GLY A 162 -18.93 -10.56 8.57
N ARG A 163 -18.55 -11.73 8.05
CA ARG A 163 -17.13 -12.08 7.82
C ARG A 163 -16.47 -11.19 6.77
N SER A 164 -17.17 -10.88 5.68
CA SER A 164 -16.66 -9.99 4.63
C SER A 164 -16.42 -8.59 5.18
N LEU A 165 -17.38 -8.05 5.96
CA LEU A 165 -17.26 -6.74 6.56
C LEU A 165 -16.12 -6.68 7.59
N GLY A 166 -16.02 -7.67 8.48
CA GLY A 166 -14.91 -7.75 9.44
C GLY A 166 -13.55 -7.86 8.76
N THR A 167 -13.46 -8.60 7.65
CA THR A 167 -12.22 -8.70 6.86
C THR A 167 -11.88 -7.39 6.16
N LEU A 168 -12.88 -6.71 5.57
CA LEU A 168 -12.70 -5.41 4.94
C LEU A 168 -12.20 -4.39 5.96
N PHE A 169 -12.85 -4.34 7.13
CA PHE A 169 -12.49 -3.45 8.22
C PHE A 169 -11.07 -3.72 8.74
N SER A 170 -10.71 -4.99 8.96
CA SER A 170 -9.35 -5.34 9.43
C SER A 170 -8.27 -4.95 8.41
N ARG A 171 -8.54 -5.13 7.11
CA ARG A 171 -7.62 -4.70 6.04
C ARG A 171 -7.50 -3.20 5.95
N PHE A 172 -8.63 -2.49 6.09
CA PHE A 172 -8.64 -1.04 6.16
C PHE A 172 -7.80 -0.55 7.34
N LEU A 173 -8.02 -1.08 8.55
CA LEU A 173 -7.23 -0.72 9.74
C LEU A 173 -5.74 -0.99 9.56
N ALA A 174 -5.37 -2.11 8.93
CA ALA A 174 -3.98 -2.43 8.66
C ALA A 174 -3.33 -1.43 7.67
N LEU A 175 -4.06 -1.01 6.63
CA LEU A 175 -3.57 0.01 5.69
C LEU A 175 -3.54 1.41 6.31
N TRP A 176 -4.54 1.74 7.12
CA TRP A 176 -4.59 2.98 7.88
C TRP A 176 -3.39 3.09 8.82
N TYR A 177 -3.12 2.03 9.58
CA TYR A 177 -1.94 1.92 10.42
C TYR A 177 -0.66 2.04 9.59
N ALA A 178 -0.55 1.31 8.48
CA ALA A 178 0.63 1.35 7.62
C ALA A 178 0.93 2.78 7.14
N LEU A 179 -0.07 3.47 6.58
CA LEU A 179 0.13 4.83 6.08
C LEU A 179 0.37 5.84 7.20
N ALA A 180 -0.24 5.64 8.37
CA ALA A 180 0.05 6.45 9.55
C ALA A 180 1.52 6.30 9.99
N VAL A 181 2.04 5.06 10.04
CA VAL A 181 3.46 4.79 10.36
C VAL A 181 4.38 5.40 9.31
N LEU A 182 4.11 5.18 8.02
CA LEU A 182 4.97 5.70 6.94
C LEU A 182 5.00 7.22 6.87
N GLY A 183 3.88 7.90 7.12
CA GLY A 183 3.86 9.36 7.15
C GLY A 183 4.49 9.95 8.42
N PHE A 184 4.56 9.18 9.51
CA PHE A 184 5.23 9.60 10.74
C PHE A 184 6.75 9.36 10.67
N ALA A 185 7.21 8.63 9.66
CA ALA A 185 8.58 8.17 9.58
C ALA A 185 9.60 9.33 9.53
N ARG A 186 9.22 10.51 9.01
CA ARG A 186 10.08 11.71 9.04
C ARG A 186 10.30 12.27 10.45
N THR A 187 9.33 12.15 11.36
CA THR A 187 9.46 12.70 12.72
C THR A 187 10.38 11.85 13.60
N ILE A 188 10.64 10.60 13.23
CA ILE A 188 11.56 9.68 13.92
C ILE A 188 12.99 9.72 13.36
N GLY A 189 13.32 10.72 12.54
CA GLY A 189 14.70 10.97 12.09
C GLY A 189 15.13 10.23 10.84
N LEU A 190 14.20 9.71 10.03
CA LEU A 190 14.53 9.27 8.67
C LEU A 190 15.22 10.40 7.90
N GLY A 191 16.39 10.08 7.34
CA GLY A 191 17.23 11.01 6.62
C GLY A 191 16.50 11.72 5.46
N PRO A 192 17.15 12.71 4.84
CA PRO A 192 16.56 13.60 3.84
C PRO A 192 16.06 12.91 2.57
N TRP A 193 16.15 11.58 2.43
CA TRP A 193 15.77 10.87 1.21
C TRP A 193 14.34 11.26 0.77
N PRO A 194 14.15 11.69 -0.49
CA PRO A 194 15.09 11.53 -1.60
C PRO A 194 15.95 12.77 -1.88
N ARG A 195 16.08 13.75 -0.99
CA ARG A 195 16.97 14.92 -1.20
C ARG A 195 18.47 14.59 -1.16
N ARG A 196 18.83 13.50 -0.50
CA ARG A 196 20.16 12.88 -0.56
C ARG A 196 20.00 11.37 -0.74
N PRO A 197 21.02 10.66 -1.24
CA PRO A 197 21.03 9.20 -1.28
C PRO A 197 20.89 8.61 0.12
N LEU A 198 20.29 7.42 0.20
CA LEU A 198 20.20 6.67 1.46
C LEU A 198 21.59 6.24 1.91
N ASP A 199 21.90 6.42 3.19
CA ASP A 199 23.04 5.77 3.83
C ASP A 199 22.64 4.41 4.44
N SER A 200 23.61 3.64 4.94
CA SER A 200 23.33 2.31 5.51
C SER A 200 22.43 2.35 6.74
N SER A 201 22.50 3.41 7.54
CA SER A 201 21.63 3.61 8.70
C SER A 201 20.19 3.94 8.30
N ASP A 202 20.03 4.81 7.30
CA ASP A 202 18.74 5.17 6.71
C ASP A 202 18.07 3.93 6.14
N VAL A 203 18.79 3.06 5.42
CA VAL A 203 18.24 1.79 4.90
C VAL A 203 17.70 0.91 6.01
N ALA A 204 18.45 0.73 7.09
CA ALA A 204 17.99 -0.10 8.22
C ALA A 204 16.72 0.47 8.86
N LEU A 205 16.65 1.79 9.03
CA LEU A 205 15.49 2.49 9.59
C LEU A 205 14.28 2.41 8.66
N VAL A 206 14.44 2.68 7.35
CA VAL A 206 13.37 2.55 6.36
C VAL A 206 12.87 1.10 6.33
N ALA A 207 13.77 0.12 6.31
CA ALA A 207 13.42 -1.29 6.28
C ALA A 207 12.59 -1.68 7.52
N ALA A 208 13.02 -1.27 8.71
CA ALA A 208 12.28 -1.47 9.95
C ALA A 208 10.89 -0.81 9.87
N CYS A 209 10.80 0.44 9.41
CA CYS A 209 9.52 1.12 9.20
C CYS A 209 8.61 0.39 8.23
N LEU A 210 9.11 -0.11 7.10
CA LEU A 210 8.32 -0.87 6.12
C LEU A 210 7.80 -2.17 6.72
N VAL A 211 8.64 -2.90 7.47
CA VAL A 211 8.21 -4.11 8.15
C VAL A 211 7.12 -3.77 9.17
N VAL A 212 7.35 -2.82 10.06
CA VAL A 212 6.36 -2.42 11.09
C VAL A 212 5.06 -1.99 10.43
N ALA A 213 5.11 -1.12 9.42
CA ALA A 213 3.93 -0.60 8.73
C ALA A 213 3.09 -1.71 8.07
N PHE A 214 3.71 -2.63 7.32
CA PHE A 214 2.99 -3.59 6.49
C PHE A 214 2.79 -4.96 7.13
N LEU A 215 3.48 -5.28 8.23
CA LEU A 215 3.36 -6.57 8.91
C LEU A 215 1.90 -6.93 9.26
N PRO A 216 1.07 -6.03 9.82
CA PRO A 216 -0.34 -6.36 10.10
C PRO A 216 -1.10 -6.79 8.84
N HIS A 217 -0.87 -6.11 7.71
CA HIS A 217 -1.55 -6.44 6.46
C HIS A 217 -1.06 -7.76 5.85
N VAL A 218 0.24 -8.07 6.00
CA VAL A 218 0.82 -9.37 5.62
C VAL A 218 0.22 -10.51 6.45
N LEU A 219 0.17 -10.36 7.78
CA LEU A 219 -0.38 -11.36 8.69
C LEU A 219 -1.86 -11.65 8.41
N ILE A 220 -2.68 -10.61 8.27
CA ILE A 220 -4.11 -10.76 7.90
C ILE A 220 -4.26 -11.51 6.57
N SER A 221 -3.36 -11.24 5.62
CA SER A 221 -3.38 -11.89 4.31
C SER A 221 -2.97 -13.36 4.38
N ALA A 222 -1.94 -13.69 5.16
CA ALA A 222 -1.45 -15.04 5.35
C ALA A 222 -2.49 -15.92 6.06
N LEU A 223 -3.05 -15.42 7.18
CA LEU A 223 -4.09 -16.12 7.95
C LEU A 223 -5.32 -16.45 7.11
N ARG A 224 -5.70 -15.56 6.19
CA ARG A 224 -6.82 -15.80 5.29
C ARG A 224 -6.52 -16.87 4.26
N ALA A 225 -5.32 -16.84 3.68
CA ALA A 225 -4.92 -17.83 2.68
C ALA A 225 -4.84 -19.23 3.30
N ASP A 226 -4.42 -19.35 4.57
CA ASP A 226 -4.42 -20.63 5.30
C ASP A 226 -5.84 -21.16 5.52
N ARG A 227 -6.77 -20.31 5.98
CA ARG A 227 -8.18 -20.70 6.15
C ARG A 227 -8.84 -21.16 4.85
N SER A 228 -8.51 -20.51 3.73
CA SER A 228 -9.03 -20.92 2.41
C SER A 228 -8.48 -22.28 1.96
N ALA A 229 -7.24 -22.62 2.34
CA ALA A 229 -6.66 -23.93 2.05
C ALA A 229 -7.29 -25.04 2.91
N SER A 230 -7.47 -24.80 4.22
CA SER A 230 -8.12 -25.77 5.13
C SER A 230 -9.58 -26.06 4.81
N ALA A 231 -10.30 -25.13 4.17
CA ALA A 231 -11.70 -25.34 3.77
C ALA A 231 -11.86 -26.10 2.44
N ALA A 232 -10.76 -26.34 1.72
CA ALA A 232 -10.77 -27.00 0.40
C ALA A 232 -10.27 -28.46 0.43
N GLY A 233 -9.73 -28.92 1.57
CA GLY A 233 -9.39 -30.31 1.83
C GLY A 233 -10.42 -30.94 2.76
#